data_AF-A0A9Q1ZCW3-F1
#
_entry.id   AF-A0A9Q1ZCW3-F1
#
_cell.length_a   1.000
_cell.length_b   1.000
_cell.length_c   1.000
_cell.angle_alpha   90.00
_cell.angle_beta   90.00
_cell.angle_gamma   90.00
#
_symmetry.space_group_name_H-M   'P 1'
#
loop_
_entity.id
_entity.type
_entity.pdbx_description
1 polymer ?
#
loop_
_entity_poly.entity_id
_entity_poly.type
_entity_poly.pdbx_seq_one_letter_code
_entity_poly.pdbx_strand_id
1 'polypeptide(L)'
;MFRDNSRACKSAIKMANIKWLKAAALVIQSQAKALAPVNTSNLKTSINYKIQVSKLEAYIGTNADYAVYVEFGTGEFAENGQGRKGGWGYVDPGGKFHFTKGMKPKPYLRPAYRQNKQQVKKLLIKYLSELGNTNKITWNRNQYKK
;
A
#
# COMPACT_ATOMS: atom_id res chain seq x y z
N MET A 1 5.59 40.64 -25.55
CA MET A 1 6.02 39.27 -25.92
C MET A 1 5.44 38.28 -24.90
N PHE A 2 4.55 37.38 -25.32
CA PHE A 2 3.92 36.38 -24.45
C PHE A 2 4.93 35.29 -24.06
N ARG A 3 4.97 34.91 -22.78
CA ARG A 3 5.80 33.80 -22.27
C ARG A 3 4.89 32.64 -21.90
N ASP A 4 4.98 31.56 -22.66
CA ASP A 4 4.24 30.34 -22.32
C ASP A 4 4.92 29.58 -21.18
N ASN A 5 4.25 29.49 -20.04
CA ASN A 5 4.68 28.75 -18.85
C ASN A 5 3.95 27.39 -18.69
N SER A 6 3.14 26.99 -19.67
CA SER A 6 2.29 25.79 -19.61
C SER A 6 3.07 24.52 -19.29
N ARG A 7 4.24 24.33 -19.92
CA ARG A 7 5.11 23.17 -19.72
C ARG A 7 5.68 23.12 -18.29
N ALA A 8 6.09 24.26 -17.76
CA ALA A 8 6.60 24.37 -16.40
C ALA A 8 5.51 24.03 -15.38
N CYS A 9 4.30 24.55 -15.57
CA CYS A 9 3.15 24.27 -14.69
C CYS A 9 2.76 22.78 -14.71
N LYS A 10 2.67 22.17 -15.89
CA LYS A 10 2.39 20.72 -16.03
C LYS A 10 3.45 19.86 -15.34
N SER A 11 4.73 20.22 -15.48
CA SER A 11 5.83 19.52 -14.80
C SER A 11 5.72 19.66 -13.29
N ALA A 12 5.44 20.87 -12.79
CA ALA A 12 5.27 21.17 -11.37
C ALA A 12 4.20 20.29 -10.72
N ILE A 13 3.02 20.24 -11.33
CA ILE A 13 1.89 19.42 -10.87
C ILE A 13 2.28 17.94 -10.86
N LYS A 14 2.93 17.46 -11.93
CA LYS A 14 3.39 16.07 -12.01
C LYS A 14 4.35 15.72 -10.86
N MET A 15 5.29 16.60 -10.53
CA MET A 15 6.22 16.37 -9.42
C MET A 15 5.53 16.39 -8.06
N ALA A 16 4.57 17.30 -7.84
CA ALA A 16 3.78 17.31 -6.61
C ALA A 16 3.00 16.00 -6.44
N ASN A 17 2.39 15.50 -7.52
CA ASN A 17 1.70 14.21 -7.51
C ASN A 17 2.65 13.06 -7.17
N ILE A 18 3.86 13.01 -7.73
CA ILE A 18 4.85 11.96 -7.42
C ILE A 18 5.27 12.03 -5.94
N LYS A 19 5.54 13.23 -5.41
CA LYS A 19 5.88 13.44 -3.99
C LYS A 19 4.74 12.97 -3.08
N TRP A 20 3.51 13.35 -3.42
CA TRP A 20 2.32 12.92 -2.71
C TRP A 20 2.14 11.40 -2.73
N LEU A 21 2.22 10.77 -3.91
CA LEU A 21 2.09 9.32 -4.06
C LEU A 21 3.12 8.57 -3.19
N LYS A 22 4.37 9.05 -3.14
CA LYS A 22 5.40 8.48 -2.28
C LYS A 22 5.06 8.60 -0.80
N ALA A 23 4.63 9.79 -0.36
CA ALA A 23 4.24 10.01 1.03
C ALA A 23 3.01 9.16 1.42
N ALA A 24 2.00 9.10 0.55
CA ALA A 24 0.81 8.29 0.76
C ALA A 24 1.13 6.80 0.85
N ALA A 25 1.97 6.30 -0.06
CA ALA A 25 2.41 4.90 -0.05
C ALA A 25 3.17 4.55 1.23
N LEU A 26 4.07 5.43 1.71
CA LEU A 26 4.80 5.23 2.96
C LEU A 26 3.88 5.16 4.18
N VAL A 27 2.88 6.05 4.27
CA VAL A 27 1.89 6.03 5.36
C VAL A 27 1.11 4.72 5.37
N ILE A 28 0.59 4.30 4.22
CA ILE A 28 -0.19 3.06 4.09
C ILE A 28 0.69 1.84 4.36
N GLN A 29 1.92 1.81 3.82
CA GLN A 29 2.87 0.72 4.06
C GLN A 29 3.20 0.58 5.55
N SER A 30 3.47 1.69 6.23
CA SER A 30 3.77 1.70 7.66
C SER A 30 2.60 1.14 8.47
N GLN A 31 1.38 1.59 8.18
CA GLN A 31 0.19 1.08 8.85
C GLN A 31 -0.04 -0.40 8.54
N ALA A 32 0.13 -0.84 7.29
CA ALA A 32 -0.01 -2.24 6.90
C ALA A 32 1.00 -3.13 7.65
N LYS A 33 2.24 -2.66 7.81
CA LYS A 33 3.28 -3.34 8.61
C LYS A 33 2.94 -3.38 10.10
N ALA A 34 2.27 -2.37 10.63
CA ALA A 34 1.85 -2.34 12.03
C ALA A 34 0.69 -3.32 12.31
N LEU A 35 -0.24 -3.45 11.36
CA LEU A 35 -1.39 -4.35 11.48
C LEU A 35 -1.08 -5.82 11.13
N ALA A 36 -0.03 -6.06 10.35
CA ALA A 36 0.34 -7.40 9.92
C ALA A 36 0.67 -8.31 11.12
N PRO A 37 0.09 -9.52 11.21
CA PRO A 37 0.39 -10.45 12.28
C PRO A 37 1.85 -10.91 12.20
N VAL A 38 2.49 -11.02 13.36
CA VAL A 38 3.89 -11.44 13.47
C VAL A 38 3.96 -12.87 13.99
N ASN A 39 4.61 -13.73 13.22
CA ASN A 39 5.11 -15.02 13.69
C ASN A 39 6.63 -15.06 13.46
N THR A 40 7.05 -15.12 12.19
CA THR A 40 8.46 -15.07 11.77
C THR A 40 8.88 -13.70 11.22
N SER A 41 8.02 -12.68 11.34
CA SER A 41 8.16 -11.34 10.73
C SER A 41 8.26 -11.28 9.20
N ASN A 42 8.31 -12.41 8.47
CA ASN A 42 8.46 -12.44 7.02
C ASN A 42 7.41 -11.58 6.29
N LEU A 43 6.13 -11.75 6.63
CA LEU A 43 5.03 -10.97 6.05
C LEU A 43 5.22 -9.46 6.26
N LYS A 44 5.65 -9.06 7.46
CA LYS A 44 5.86 -7.63 7.78
C LYS A 44 7.00 -7.05 6.96
N THR A 45 8.08 -7.81 6.79
CA THR A 45 9.25 -7.39 6.01
C THR A 45 8.95 -7.34 4.51
N SER A 46 8.13 -8.25 4.00
CA SER A 46 7.79 -8.34 2.58
C SER A 46 6.81 -7.26 2.09
N ILE A 47 6.12 -6.54 2.99
CA ILE A 47 5.22 -5.45 2.63
C ILE A 47 6.01 -4.25 2.09
N ASN A 48 5.77 -3.90 0.83
CA ASN A 48 6.46 -2.81 0.14
C ASN A 48 5.52 -2.03 -0.79
N TYR A 49 6.02 -0.95 -1.38
CA TYR A 49 5.30 -0.16 -2.37
C TYR A 49 6.10 0.06 -3.65
N LYS A 50 5.39 0.31 -4.74
CA LYS A 50 5.94 0.68 -6.05
C LYS A 50 5.15 1.85 -6.63
N ILE A 51 5.86 2.88 -7.11
CA ILE A 51 5.24 4.05 -7.76
C ILE A 51 5.42 3.91 -9.27
N GLN A 52 4.30 3.95 -10.00
CA GLN A 52 4.29 3.98 -11.45
C GLN A 52 4.12 5.41 -11.94
N VAL A 53 5.25 6.08 -12.22
CA VAL A 53 5.31 7.52 -12.55
C VAL A 53 4.58 7.86 -13.86
N SER A 54 4.55 6.95 -14.81
CA SER A 54 3.85 7.13 -16.10
C SER A 54 2.34 7.24 -15.92
N LYS A 55 1.77 6.42 -15.03
CA LYS A 55 0.33 6.35 -14.74
C LYS A 55 -0.10 7.18 -13.54
N LEU A 56 0.85 7.71 -12.75
CA LEU A 56 0.60 8.37 -11.47
C LEU A 56 -0.17 7.48 -10.48
N GLU A 57 0.26 6.22 -10.38
CA GLU A 57 -0.34 5.22 -9.48
C GLU A 57 0.69 4.74 -8.46
N ALA A 58 0.23 4.40 -7.26
CA ALA A 58 1.03 3.73 -6.25
C ALA A 58 0.40 2.38 -5.89
N TYR A 59 1.22 1.33 -5.96
CA TYR A 59 0.85 -0.03 -5.58
C TYR A 59 1.48 -0.33 -4.23
N ILE A 60 0.70 -0.88 -3.30
CA ILE A 60 1.16 -1.33 -1.99
C ILE A 60 0.74 -2.79 -1.86
N GLY A 61 1.68 -3.66 -1.48
CA GLY A 61 1.43 -5.09 -1.41
C GLY A 61 2.60 -5.85 -0.81
N THR A 62 2.62 -7.15 -1.02
CA THR A 62 3.61 -8.08 -0.47
C THR A 62 3.88 -9.18 -1.47
N ASN A 63 5.10 -9.71 -1.48
CA ASN A 63 5.50 -10.86 -2.31
C ASN A 63 5.39 -12.19 -1.54
N ALA A 64 4.81 -12.20 -0.34
CA ALA A 64 4.59 -13.43 0.41
C ALA A 64 3.32 -14.13 -0.08
N ASP A 65 3.44 -15.33 -0.64
CA ASP A 65 2.32 -16.06 -1.25
C ASP A 65 1.17 -16.32 -0.27
N TYR A 66 1.49 -16.62 0.99
CA TYR A 66 0.49 -16.90 2.01
C TYR A 66 -0.28 -15.66 2.49
N ALA A 67 0.13 -14.47 2.08
CA ALA A 67 -0.40 -13.21 2.59
C ALA A 67 -1.88 -12.99 2.22
N VAL A 68 -2.32 -13.53 1.09
CA VAL A 68 -3.73 -13.51 0.67
C VAL A 68 -4.61 -14.25 1.68
N TYR A 69 -4.15 -15.41 2.16
CA TYR A 69 -4.85 -16.20 3.17
C TYR A 69 -4.91 -15.50 4.52
N VAL A 70 -3.89 -14.70 4.85
CA VAL A 70 -3.90 -13.88 6.07
C VAL A 70 -4.91 -12.75 5.97
N GLU A 71 -4.97 -12.03 4.84
CA GLU A 71 -5.91 -10.92 4.66
C GLU A 71 -7.37 -11.40 4.64
N PHE A 72 -7.65 -12.51 3.95
CA PHE A 72 -9.01 -12.95 3.63
C PHE A 72 -9.49 -14.20 4.37
N GLY A 73 -8.60 -14.90 5.08
CA GLY A 73 -8.93 -16.14 5.77
C GLY A 73 -9.00 -17.34 4.83
N THR A 74 -9.20 -18.53 5.41
CA THR A 74 -9.29 -19.81 4.67
C THR A 74 -10.41 -20.70 5.21
N GLY A 75 -10.80 -21.70 4.42
CA GLY A 75 -11.81 -22.69 4.82
C GLY A 75 -13.16 -22.02 5.13
N GLU A 76 -13.76 -22.39 6.26
CA GLU A 76 -15.07 -21.86 6.67
C GLU A 76 -15.04 -20.36 6.92
N PHE A 77 -13.87 -19.81 7.28
CA PHE A 77 -13.68 -18.40 7.62
C PHE A 77 -13.24 -17.52 6.45
N ALA A 78 -13.06 -18.08 5.25
CA ALA A 78 -12.70 -17.29 4.09
C ALA A 78 -13.77 -16.21 3.83
N GLU A 79 -13.34 -14.98 3.55
CA GLU A 79 -14.23 -13.86 3.25
C GLU A 79 -15.18 -14.23 2.10
N ASN A 80 -16.42 -13.73 2.17
CA ASN A 80 -17.49 -14.01 1.21
C ASN A 80 -17.85 -15.51 1.10
N GLY A 81 -17.43 -16.34 2.05
CA GLY A 81 -17.79 -17.75 2.09
C GLY A 81 -17.12 -18.60 1.00
N GLN A 82 -16.09 -18.08 0.32
CA GLN A 82 -15.44 -18.71 -0.84
C GLN A 82 -14.55 -19.92 -0.49
N GLY A 83 -14.37 -20.23 0.79
CA GLY A 83 -13.54 -21.34 1.24
C GLY A 83 -14.32 -22.62 1.50
N ARG A 84 -13.57 -23.74 1.55
CA ARG A 84 -14.09 -25.09 1.82
C ARG A 84 -14.94 -25.13 3.09
N LYS A 85 -16.11 -25.76 3.01
CA LYS A 85 -17.03 -26.00 4.13
C LYS A 85 -16.78 -27.39 4.73
N GLY A 86 -17.02 -27.55 6.04
CA GLY A 86 -16.90 -28.82 6.75
C GLY A 86 -15.49 -29.16 7.22
N GLY A 87 -14.52 -28.27 7.03
CA GLY A 87 -13.12 -28.49 7.39
C GLY A 87 -12.44 -29.63 6.62
N TRP A 88 -11.24 -29.96 7.07
CA TRP A 88 -10.48 -31.13 6.60
C TRP A 88 -9.58 -31.63 7.73
N GLY A 89 -9.22 -32.91 7.67
CA GLY A 89 -8.29 -33.51 8.60
C GLY A 89 -7.21 -34.31 7.88
N TYR A 90 -6.06 -34.47 8.55
CA TYR A 90 -4.92 -35.23 8.07
C TYR A 90 -4.21 -35.88 9.25
N VAL A 91 -3.43 -36.93 8.96
CA VAL A 91 -2.54 -37.56 9.94
C VAL A 91 -1.13 -37.09 9.63
N ASP A 92 -0.41 -36.59 10.64
CA ASP A 92 0.98 -36.17 10.47
C ASP A 92 1.93 -37.40 10.39
N PRO A 93 3.20 -37.21 9.99
CA PRO A 93 4.16 -38.32 9.95
C PRO A 93 4.40 -39.02 11.29
N GLY A 94 4.02 -38.41 12.42
CA GLY A 94 4.07 -39.00 13.76
C GLY A 94 2.81 -39.79 14.14
N GLY A 95 1.85 -39.94 13.23
CA GLY A 95 0.61 -40.69 13.47
C GLY A 95 -0.48 -39.90 14.19
N LYS A 96 -0.29 -38.59 14.44
CA LYS A 96 -1.29 -37.77 15.13
C LYS A 96 -2.30 -37.19 14.13
N PHE A 97 -3.58 -37.37 14.41
CA PHE A 97 -4.66 -36.75 13.65
C PHE A 97 -4.81 -35.25 13.95
N HIS A 98 -4.94 -34.45 12.90
CA HIS A 98 -5.18 -33.01 12.94
C HIS A 98 -6.45 -32.70 12.17
N PHE A 99 -7.28 -31.82 12.73
CA PHE A 99 -8.49 -31.31 12.07
C PHE A 99 -8.49 -29.79 12.09
N THR A 100 -8.82 -29.16 10.96
CA THR A 100 -8.95 -27.70 10.87
C THR A 100 -10.16 -27.30 10.03
N LYS A 101 -10.81 -26.21 10.47
CA LYS A 101 -11.87 -25.53 9.71
C LYS A 101 -11.33 -24.37 8.87
N GLY A 102 -10.02 -24.16 8.88
CA GLY A 102 -9.35 -23.03 8.25
C GLY A 102 -8.94 -21.95 9.24
N MET A 103 -8.40 -20.85 8.71
CA MET A 103 -7.85 -19.73 9.46
C MET A 103 -8.76 -18.51 9.36
N LYS A 104 -9.07 -17.87 10.50
CA LYS A 104 -9.78 -16.59 10.52
C LYS A 104 -8.94 -15.46 9.88
N PRO A 105 -9.55 -14.54 9.11
CA PRO A 105 -8.84 -13.42 8.50
C PRO A 105 -8.24 -12.51 9.57
N LYS A 106 -7.03 -12.01 9.30
CA LYS A 106 -6.32 -10.98 10.06
C LYS A 106 -5.89 -9.89 9.08
N PRO A 107 -6.84 -9.06 8.61
CA PRO A 107 -6.60 -8.10 7.55
C PRO A 107 -5.65 -6.99 8.00
N TYR A 108 -4.76 -6.58 7.10
CA TYR A 108 -3.72 -5.59 7.35
C TYR A 108 -3.59 -4.57 6.20
N LEU A 109 -3.85 -4.93 4.94
CA LEU A 109 -3.77 -3.98 3.81
C LEU A 109 -5.03 -3.12 3.67
N ARG A 110 -6.21 -3.73 3.60
CA ARG A 110 -7.49 -3.01 3.48
C ARG A 110 -7.72 -2.06 4.66
N PRO A 111 -7.55 -2.48 5.93
CA PRO A 111 -7.70 -1.56 7.06
C PRO A 111 -6.65 -0.45 7.05
N ALA A 112 -5.39 -0.73 6.65
CA ALA A 112 -4.36 0.31 6.54
C ALA A 112 -4.76 1.44 5.58
N TYR A 113 -5.30 1.10 4.42
CA TYR A 113 -5.82 2.10 3.49
C TYR A 113 -7.04 2.85 4.06
N ARG A 114 -8.03 2.11 4.57
CA ARG A 114 -9.30 2.70 5.06
C ARG A 114 -9.06 3.69 6.20
N GLN A 115 -8.21 3.34 7.15
CA GLN A 115 -7.88 4.19 8.31
C GLN A 115 -7.13 5.46 7.89
N ASN A 116 -6.28 5.39 6.86
CA ASN A 116 -5.44 6.51 6.44
C ASN A 116 -6.03 7.36 5.31
N LYS A 117 -7.24 7.06 4.83
CA LYS A 117 -7.87 7.76 3.69
C LYS A 117 -7.88 9.28 3.86
N GLN A 118 -8.21 9.78 5.05
CA GLN A 118 -8.23 11.22 5.32
C GLN A 118 -6.83 11.84 5.40
N GLN A 119 -5.87 11.14 5.99
CA GLN A 119 -4.48 11.59 6.03
C GLN A 119 -3.87 11.69 4.64
N VAL A 120 -4.13 10.70 3.77
CA VAL A 120 -3.69 10.70 2.37
C VAL A 120 -4.26 11.90 1.61
N LYS A 121 -5.55 12.24 1.82
CA LYS A 121 -6.16 13.45 1.25
C LYS A 121 -5.51 14.74 1.76
N LYS A 122 -5.22 14.83 3.07
CA LYS A 122 -4.52 15.99 3.65
C LYS A 122 -3.13 16.17 3.07
N LEU A 123 -2.39 15.07 2.84
CA LEU A 123 -1.09 15.11 2.18
C LEU A 123 -1.19 15.64 0.75
N LEU A 124 -2.25 15.29 0.00
CA LEU A 124 -2.45 15.80 -1.36
C LEU A 124 -2.59 17.32 -1.35
N ILE A 125 -3.49 17.82 -0.50
CA ILE A 125 -3.73 19.27 -0.35
C ILE A 125 -2.43 19.99 0.01
N LYS A 126 -1.65 19.43 0.96
CA LYS A 126 -0.34 19.97 1.33
C LYS A 126 0.59 20.10 0.10
N TYR A 127 0.85 19.01 -0.62
CA TYR A 127 1.79 19.04 -1.75
C TYR A 127 1.31 19.92 -2.91
N LEU A 128 0.00 20.02 -3.14
CA LEU A 128 -0.55 20.93 -4.14
C LEU A 128 -0.47 22.39 -3.70
N SER A 129 -0.72 22.69 -2.41
CA SER A 129 -0.60 24.06 -1.87
C SER A 129 0.82 24.60 -1.92
N GLU A 130 1.83 23.72 -1.81
CA GLU A 130 3.23 24.10 -1.93
C GLU A 130 3.52 24.72 -3.31
N LEU A 131 2.87 24.25 -4.38
CA LEU A 131 3.05 24.77 -5.75
C LEU A 131 2.71 26.27 -5.89
N GLY A 132 1.72 26.74 -5.13
CA GLY A 132 1.28 28.14 -5.15
C GLY A 132 2.10 29.05 -4.24
N ASN A 133 2.99 28.51 -3.41
CA ASN A 133 3.78 29.25 -2.44
C ASN A 133 5.24 29.35 -2.91
N THR A 134 5.46 30.21 -3.90
CA THR A 134 6.73 30.43 -4.61
C THR A 134 7.92 30.77 -3.71
N ASN A 135 7.68 31.27 -2.49
CA ASN A 135 8.74 31.63 -1.54
C ASN A 135 9.36 30.43 -0.79
N LYS A 136 8.81 29.22 -0.90
CA LYS A 136 9.32 28.00 -0.23
C LYS A 136 9.82 26.91 -1.18
N ILE A 137 9.61 27.05 -2.49
CA ILE A 137 10.09 26.10 -3.49
C ILE A 137 11.45 26.58 -4.01
N THR A 138 12.54 25.99 -3.51
CA THR A 138 13.82 26.04 -4.21
C THR A 138 13.70 25.20 -5.48
N TRP A 139 13.44 25.86 -6.61
CA TRP A 139 13.52 25.21 -7.92
C TRP A 139 14.98 24.80 -8.16
N ASN A 140 15.30 23.53 -7.88
CA ASN A 140 16.59 22.98 -8.27
C ASN A 140 16.59 22.80 -9.79
N ARG A 141 17.01 23.85 -10.50
CA ARG A 141 17.12 23.91 -11.96
C ARG A 141 18.05 22.83 -12.54
N ASN A 142 18.87 22.16 -11.73
CA ASN A 142 19.74 21.06 -12.17
C ASN A 142 19.02 19.70 -12.28
N GLN A 143 17.80 19.55 -11.77
CA GLN A 143 17.02 18.31 -11.94
C GLN A 143 16.36 18.20 -13.34
N TYR A 144 16.56 19.22 -14.21
CA TYR A 144 16.00 19.27 -15.58
C TYR A 144 17.07 19.42 -16.66
N LYS A 145 18.36 19.20 -16.34
CA LYS A 145 19.42 19.18 -17.35
C LYS A 145 19.62 17.75 -17.86
N LYS A 146 19.13 17.56 -19.09
CA LYS A 146 19.24 16.42 -20.03
C LYS A 146 18.47 15.16 -19.65
#